data_AF-A0A7L2Y4R3-F1
#
_entry.id   AF-A0A7L2Y4R3-F1
#
_cell.length_a   1.000
_cell.length_b   1.000
_cell.length_c   1.000
_cell.angle_alpha   90.00
_cell.angle_beta   90.00
_cell.angle_gamma   90.00
#
_symmetry.space_group_name_H-M   'P 1'
#
loop_
_entity.id
_entity.type
_entity.pdbx_description
1 polymer ?
#
loop_
_entity_poly.entity_id
_entity_poly.type
_entity_poly.pdbx_seq_one_letter_code
_entity_poly.pdbx_strand_id
1 'polypeptide(L)'
;MTFSAFLYIAFEWENPKTGKKSQLTWTVLPQGFRNSPTIFGNQLAEGVEVRKKQESGGVILQYVDDILIAAKTRDDFIQFTVSLL
;
A
#
# COMPACT_ATOMS: atom_id res chain seq x y z
N MET A 1 12.57 -23.53 -1.93
CA MET A 1 12.77 -22.78 -3.19
C MET A 1 12.59 -21.30 -2.87
N THR A 2 13.67 -20.55 -2.73
CA THR A 2 13.61 -19.09 -2.62
C THR A 2 13.38 -18.51 -4.01
N PHE A 3 12.16 -18.04 -4.28
CA PHE A 3 11.89 -17.23 -5.47
C PHE A 3 12.62 -15.89 -5.29
N SER A 4 13.66 -15.64 -6.09
CA SER A 4 14.23 -14.29 -6.18
C SER A 4 13.28 -13.42 -7.00
N ALA A 5 12.36 -12.74 -6.30
CA ALA A 5 11.42 -11.79 -6.92
C ALA A 5 12.14 -10.66 -7.67
N PHE A 6 13.40 -10.37 -7.31
CA PHE A 6 14.21 -9.32 -7.91
C PHE A 6 14.51 -9.53 -9.40
N LEU A 7 14.48 -10.77 -9.92
CA LEU A 7 14.69 -10.99 -11.37
C LEU A 7 13.43 -10.71 -12.21
N TYR A 8 12.24 -10.78 -11.61
CA TYR A 8 10.96 -10.69 -12.34
C TYR A 8 10.53 -9.26 -12.66
N ILE A 9 11.14 -8.26 -12.02
CA ILE A 9 10.75 -6.85 -12.08
C ILE A 9 11.94 -5.96 -12.50
N ALA A 10 12.89 -6.53 -13.25
CA ALA A 10 14.00 -5.80 -13.82
C ALA A 10 13.60 -5.07 -15.12
N PHE A 11 14.15 -3.88 -15.35
CA PHE A 11 13.97 -3.12 -16.59
C PHE A 11 15.30 -2.51 -17.05
N GLU A 12 15.44 -2.29 -18.35
CA GLU A 12 16.58 -1.57 -18.90
C GLU A 12 16.35 -0.07 -18.87
N TRP A 13 17.39 0.67 -18.51
CA TRP A 13 17.42 2.12 -18.61
C TRP A 13 18.67 2.56 -19.36
N GLU A 14 18.47 3.49 -20.30
CA GLU A 14 19.55 4.10 -21.06
C GLU A 14 19.78 5.53 -20.58
N ASN A 15 21.03 5.87 -20.26
CA ASN A 15 21.38 7.22 -19.85
C ASN A 15 21.30 8.16 -21.06
N PRO A 16 20.43 9.19 -21.07
CA PRO A 16 20.23 10.05 -22.23
C PRO A 16 21.45 10.93 -22.56
N LYS A 17 22.41 11.09 -21.63
CA LYS A 17 23.63 11.88 -21.83
C LYS A 17 24.80 11.04 -22.33
N THR A 18 24.90 9.79 -21.89
CA THR A 18 26.07 8.92 -22.16
C THR A 18 25.75 7.73 -23.07
N GLY A 19 24.47 7.47 -23.37
CA GLY A 19 24.02 6.31 -24.15
C GLY A 19 24.24 4.96 -23.46
N LYS A 20 24.69 4.96 -22.19
CA LYS A 20 25.00 3.72 -21.48
C LYS A 20 23.71 3.04 -21.01
N LYS A 21 23.54 1.77 -21.38
CA LYS A 21 22.47 0.89 -20.90
C LYS A 21 22.87 0.23 -19.58
N SER A 22 21.93 0.22 -18.64
CA SER A 22 22.04 -0.46 -17.34
C SER A 22 20.73 -1.16 -17.03
N GLN A 23 20.81 -2.30 -16.33
CA GLN A 23 19.63 -2.97 -15.79
C GLN A 23 19.37 -2.49 -14.37
N LEU A 24 18.12 -2.11 -14.10
CA LEU A 24 17.63 -1.72 -12.78
C LEU A 24 16.53 -2.70 -12.34
N THR A 25 16.33 -2.83 -11.03
CA THR A 25 15.22 -3.59 -10.45
C THR A 25 14.49 -2.74 -9.43
N TRP A 26 13.20 -2.98 -9.27
CA TRP A 26 12.42 -2.37 -8.19
C TRP A 26 12.76 -3.04 -6.85
N THR A 27 12.95 -2.21 -5.81
CA THR A 27 13.11 -2.65 -4.41
C THR A 27 11.81 -2.59 -3.61
N VAL A 28 10.80 -1.92 -4.17
CA VAL A 28 9.44 -1.81 -3.66
C VAL A 28 8.46 -2.43 -4.66
N LEU A 29 7.23 -2.64 -4.24
CA LEU A 29 6.18 -3.21 -5.07
C LEU A 29 5.95 -2.33 -6.32
N PRO A 30 6.19 -2.83 -7.54
CA PRO A 30 6.11 -2.00 -8.73
C PRO A 30 4.66 -1.71 -9.12
N GLN A 31 4.44 -0.51 -9.64
CA GLN A 31 3.17 -0.12 -10.23
C GLN A 31 2.93 -0.91 -11.52
N GLY A 32 1.70 -1.38 -11.73
CA GLY A 32 1.34 -2.18 -12.90
C GLY A 32 1.62 -3.69 -12.77
N PHE A 33 2.23 -4.15 -11.68
CA PHE A 33 2.28 -5.58 -11.40
C PHE A 33 0.89 -6.07 -10.95
N ARG A 34 0.38 -7.11 -11.62
CA ARG A 34 -1.01 -7.58 -11.48
C ARG A 34 -1.41 -7.88 -10.04
N ASN A 35 -0.49 -8.41 -9.24
CA ASN A 35 -0.76 -8.79 -7.86
C ASN A 35 -0.43 -7.68 -6.86
N SER A 36 0.08 -6.52 -7.31
CA SER A 36 0.41 -5.41 -6.42
C SER A 36 -0.79 -4.95 -5.59
N PRO A 37 -2.00 -4.74 -6.16
CA PRO A 37 -3.17 -4.34 -5.39
C PRO A 37 -3.52 -5.34 -4.29
N THR A 38 -3.53 -6.64 -4.61
CA THR A 38 -3.86 -7.69 -3.65
C THR A 38 -2.82 -7.81 -2.54
N ILE A 39 -1.52 -7.77 -2.88
CA ILE A 39 -0.44 -7.86 -1.89
C ILE A 39 -0.52 -6.67 -0.93
N PHE A 40 -0.65 -5.46 -1.47
CA PHE A 40 -0.72 -4.24 -0.66
C PHE A 40 -1.97 -4.21 0.20
N GLY A 41 -3.14 -4.47 -0.40
CA GLY A 41 -4.42 -4.45 0.30
C GLY A 41 -4.46 -5.45 1.47
N ASN A 42 -3.92 -6.65 1.29
CA ASN A 42 -3.86 -7.65 2.36
C ASN A 42 -2.95 -7.23 3.52
N GLN A 43 -1.79 -6.65 3.22
CA GLN A 43 -0.87 -6.14 4.26
C GLN A 43 -1.50 -4.97 5.03
N LEU A 44 -2.18 -4.07 4.33
CA LEU A 44 -2.87 -2.94 4.96
C LEU A 44 -4.09 -3.39 5.79
N ALA A 45 -4.79 -4.43 5.34
CA ALA A 45 -5.98 -4.95 6.02
C ALA A 45 -5.70 -5.44 7.45
N GLU A 46 -4.54 -6.04 7.71
CA GLU A 46 -4.19 -6.49 9.05
C GLU A 46 -4.14 -5.32 10.06
N GLY A 47 -3.51 -4.21 9.67
CA GLY A 47 -3.46 -3.00 10.51
C GLY A 47 -4.84 -2.35 10.70
N VAL A 48 -5.64 -2.29 9.62
CA VAL A 48 -7.00 -1.76 9.67
C VAL A 48 -7.91 -2.58 10.59
N GLU A 49 -7.82 -3.92 10.55
CA GLU A 49 -8.62 -4.80 11.41
C GLU A 49 -8.28 -4.66 12.90
N VAL A 50 -7.02 -4.42 13.25
CA VAL A 50 -6.63 -4.09 14.64
C VAL A 50 -7.32 -2.80 15.08
N ARG A 51 -7.37 -1.79 14.20
CA ARG A 51 -8.01 -0.50 14.52
C ARG A 51 -9.51 -0.62 14.71
N LYS A 52 -10.19 -1.36 13.83
CA LYS A 52 -11.64 -1.62 13.92
C LYS A 52 -12.03 -2.25 15.26
N LYS A 53 -11.18 -3.10 15.84
CA LYS A 53 -11.45 -3.76 17.13
C LYS A 53 -11.32 -2.82 18.33
N GLN A 54 -10.51 -1.77 18.22
CA GLN A 54 -10.21 -0.86 19.33
C GLN A 54 -11.24 0.27 19.47
N GLU A 55 -11.95 0.62 18.39
CA GLU A 55 -12.77 1.81 18.34
C GLU A 55 -14.26 1.47 18.18
N SER A 56 -15.10 1.91 19.12
CA SER A 56 -16.54 1.59 19.15
C SER A 56 -17.45 2.67 18.54
N GLY A 57 -16.89 3.76 18.00
CA GLY A 57 -17.63 4.97 17.59
C GLY A 57 -17.82 5.22 16.09
N GLY A 58 -17.18 4.42 15.23
CA GLY A 58 -17.14 4.67 13.78
C GLY A 58 -17.03 3.42 12.91
N VAL A 59 -17.03 3.62 11.59
CA VAL A 59 -16.88 2.58 10.56
C VAL A 59 -15.62 2.86 9.76
N ILE A 60 -14.81 1.82 9.54
CA ILE A 60 -13.70 1.84 8.58
C ILE A 60 -14.03 0.87 7.45
N LEU A 61 -13.93 1.35 6.21
CA LEU A 61 -13.94 0.50 5.01
C LEU A 61 -12.62 0.67 4.29
N GLN A 62 -12.08 -0.41 3.77
CA GLN A 62 -10.83 -0.40 3.01
C GLN A 62 -11.07 -1.00 1.64
N TYR A 63 -10.55 -0.35 0.61
CA TYR A 63 -10.48 -0.86 -0.76
C TYR A 63 -9.05 -0.73 -1.27
N VAL A 64 -8.31 -1.85 -1.30
CA VAL A 64 -6.88 -1.87 -1.68
C VAL A 64 -6.09 -0.88 -0.83
N ASP A 65 -5.76 0.29 -1.36
CA ASP A 65 -5.02 1.40 -0.76
C ASP A 65 -5.92 2.55 -0.27
N ASP A 66 -7.20 2.57 -0.65
CA ASP A 66 -8.17 3.55 -0.19
C ASP A 66 -8.77 3.14 1.16
N ILE A 67 -8.87 4.10 2.09
CA ILE A 67 -9.53 3.93 3.38
C ILE A 67 -10.64 4.99 3.52
N LEU A 68 -11.87 4.52 3.76
CA LEU A 68 -13.00 5.36 4.13
C LEU A 68 -13.26 5.24 5.62
N ILE A 69 -13.38 6.38 6.29
CA ILE A 69 -13.75 6.50 7.70
C ILE A 69 -15.10 7.19 7.77
N ALA A 70 -16.00 6.71 8.61
CA ALA A 70 -17.28 7.37 8.91
C ALA A 70 -17.57 7.34 10.41
N ALA A 71 -18.02 8.46 10.96
CA ALA A 71 -18.47 8.57 12.35
C ALA A 71 -19.72 9.45 12.43
N LYS A 72 -20.45 9.37 13.55
CA LYS A 72 -21.73 10.08 13.72
C LYS A 72 -21.55 11.59 13.91
N THR A 73 -20.47 12.00 14.58
CA THR A 73 -20.17 13.39 14.83
C THR A 73 -18.83 13.77 14.21
N ARG A 74 -18.63 15.07 13.96
CA ARG A 74 -17.36 15.60 13.47
C ARG A 74 -16.23 15.37 14.46
N ASP A 75 -16.50 15.49 15.76
CA ASP A 75 -15.49 15.33 16.79
C ASP A 75 -15.03 13.87 16.87
N ASP A 76 -15.97 12.92 16.83
CA ASP A 76 -15.65 11.49 16.74
C ASP A 76 -14.87 11.18 15.46
N PHE A 77 -15.26 11.76 14.32
CA PHE A 77 -14.55 11.58 13.05
C PHE A 77 -13.09 12.07 13.13
N ILE A 78 -12.86 13.24 13.73
CA ILE A 78 -11.52 13.81 13.89
C ILE A 78 -10.69 12.94 14.83
N GLN A 79 -11.23 12.58 16.01
CA GLN A 79 -10.54 11.72 16.97
C GLN A 79 -10.13 10.41 16.31
N PHE A 80 -11.07 9.78 15.61
CA PHE A 80 -10.87 8.49 14.95
C PHE A 80 -9.91 8.56 13.75
N THR A 81 -9.88 9.68 13.02
CA THR A 81 -8.89 9.89 11.95
C THR A 81 -7.49 10.09 12.51
N VAL A 82 -7.34 10.91 13.54
CA VAL A 82 -6.04 11.11 14.23
C VAL A 82 -5.53 9.80 14.80
N SER A 83 -6.43 8.99 15.32
CA SER A 83 -6.07 7.73 15.95
C SER A 83 -5.58 6.68 14.94
N LEU A 84 -5.90 6.83 13.65
CA LEU A 84 -5.44 5.96 12.55
C LEU A 84 -4.05 6.37 11.97
N LEU A 85 -3.62 7.61 12.19
CA LEU A 85 -2.34 8.18 11.70
C LEU A 85 -1.20 7.99 12.71
#